data_AF-G4TX60-F1
#
_entry.id   AF-G4TX60-F1
#
_cell.length_a   1.000
_cell.length_b   1.000
_cell.length_c   1.000
_cell.angle_alpha   90.00
_cell.angle_beta   90.00
_cell.angle_gamma   90.00
#
_symmetry.space_group_name_H-M   'P 1'
#
loop_
_entity.id
_entity.type
_entity.pdbx_description
1 polymer ?
#
loop_
_entity_poly.entity_id
_entity_poly.type
_entity_poly.pdbx_seq_one_letter_code
_entity_poly.pdbx_strand_id
1 'polypeptide(L)'
;MRAVFFAIILASSTLLTSAAPHPHLQSLNALVSRSQPVDHHAEMLRHQGLAAHHRDQAWEHAQHAATHLATSNHLLDSGDVHGAGRHSDLATHHRQQSQYHGAKALEHDGHALRHAQRLGLATRSLDELD
;
A
#
# COMPACT_ATOMS: atom_id res chain seq x y z
N MET A 1 -6.43 17.12 -57.21
CA MET A 1 -5.10 17.24 -57.89
C MET A 1 -4.21 18.09 -56.99
N ARG A 2 -3.17 17.48 -56.39
CA ARG A 2 -1.73 17.81 -56.55
C ARG A 2 -1.38 19.24 -56.12
N ALA A 3 -0.80 19.46 -54.93
CA ALA A 3 0.60 19.20 -54.51
C ALA A 3 1.49 20.42 -54.72
N VAL A 4 1.96 21.03 -53.62
CA VAL A 4 3.22 21.81 -53.53
C VAL A 4 3.67 21.75 -52.07
N PHE A 5 4.55 20.83 -51.67
CA PHE A 5 6.01 20.97 -51.62
C PHE A 5 6.48 22.18 -50.79
N PHE A 6 6.83 21.96 -49.52
CA PHE A 6 7.79 22.79 -48.81
C PHE A 6 8.93 21.93 -48.33
N ALA A 7 10.08 22.11 -48.97
CA ALA A 7 11.30 21.41 -48.70
C ALA A 7 12.46 22.42 -48.63
N ILE A 8 12.97 22.56 -47.39
CA ILE A 8 14.39 22.72 -47.01
C ILE A 8 14.97 24.14 -47.34
N ILE A 9 15.89 24.82 -46.63
CA ILE A 9 17.04 24.54 -45.72
C ILE A 9 17.32 25.93 -45.02
N LEU A 10 17.82 26.13 -43.78
CA LEU A 10 19.20 25.85 -43.34
C LEU A 10 19.47 26.27 -41.87
N ALA A 11 20.12 25.35 -41.13
CA ALA A 11 21.07 25.47 -40.00
C ALA A 11 20.75 26.41 -38.81
N SER A 12 20.81 25.95 -37.55
CA SER A 12 22.06 25.56 -36.85
C SER A 12 21.70 24.74 -35.60
N SER A 13 22.12 23.48 -35.49
CA SER A 13 23.35 23.03 -34.81
C SER A 13 23.35 23.19 -33.27
N THR A 14 23.20 22.04 -32.62
CA THR A 14 23.92 21.60 -31.40
C THR A 14 23.79 22.42 -30.11
N LEU A 15 23.18 21.81 -29.09
CA LEU A 15 23.88 21.48 -27.85
C LEU A 15 23.18 20.29 -27.15
N LEU A 16 23.81 19.12 -27.30
CA LEU A 16 23.68 18.02 -26.36
C LEU A 16 24.24 18.54 -25.03
N THR A 17 23.41 18.70 -24.01
CA THR A 17 23.91 18.78 -22.63
C THR A 17 23.08 17.84 -21.79
N SER A 18 23.80 16.85 -21.27
CA SER A 18 23.36 15.97 -20.22
C SER A 18 22.83 16.80 -19.06
N ALA A 19 21.52 16.78 -18.83
CA ALA A 19 20.98 17.15 -17.54
C ALA A 19 21.30 15.99 -16.57
N ALA A 20 22.57 15.94 -16.12
CA ALA A 20 22.88 15.25 -14.88
C ALA A 20 21.95 15.84 -13.81
N PRO A 21 21.21 15.03 -13.03
CA PRO A 21 20.33 15.56 -12.00
C PRO A 21 21.16 16.40 -11.03
N HIS A 22 20.95 17.71 -11.06
CA HIS A 22 21.64 18.63 -10.17
C HIS A 22 21.14 18.39 -8.74
N PRO A 23 22.01 17.97 -7.79
CA PRO A 23 21.60 17.62 -6.43
C PRO A 23 20.99 18.81 -5.67
N HIS A 24 21.31 20.03 -6.08
CA HIS A 24 20.79 21.26 -5.49
C HIS A 24 19.29 21.50 -5.79
N LEU A 25 18.81 21.12 -6.98
CA LEU A 25 17.38 21.25 -7.32
C LEU A 25 16.55 20.13 -6.67
N GLN A 26 17.14 18.94 -6.52
CA GLN A 26 16.52 17.86 -5.75
C GLN A 26 16.45 18.19 -4.25
N SER A 27 17.47 18.83 -3.68
CA SER A 27 17.44 19.24 -2.27
C SER A 27 16.39 20.33 -2.04
N LEU A 28 16.26 21.30 -2.95
CA LEU A 28 15.22 22.33 -2.87
C LEU A 28 13.82 21.73 -3.05
N ASN A 29 13.60 20.82 -4.01
CA ASN A 29 12.31 20.12 -4.12
C ASN A 29 12.00 19.25 -2.90
N ALA A 30 13.00 18.60 -2.31
CA ALA A 30 12.82 17.82 -1.08
C ALA A 30 12.56 18.71 0.14
N LEU A 31 13.19 19.89 0.24
CA LEU A 31 12.93 20.88 1.28
C LEU A 31 11.55 21.51 1.12
N VAL A 32 11.15 21.87 -0.10
CA VAL A 32 9.82 22.42 -0.42
C VAL A 32 8.73 21.38 -0.14
N SER A 33 8.97 20.10 -0.49
CA SER A 33 8.04 19.01 -0.16
C SER A 33 7.95 18.75 1.36
N ARG A 34 9.05 18.94 2.11
CA ARG A 34 9.06 18.85 3.58
C ARG A 34 8.42 20.04 4.27
N SER A 35 8.24 21.16 3.58
CA SER A 35 7.65 22.40 4.13
C SER A 35 6.19 22.59 3.74
N GLN A 36 5.58 21.64 3.02
CA GLN A 36 4.14 21.62 2.88
C GLN A 36 3.49 21.21 4.21
N PRO A 37 2.50 21.98 4.70
CA PRO A 37 1.77 21.58 5.88
C PRO A 37 1.02 20.27 5.60
N VAL A 38 1.26 19.26 6.43
CA VAL A 38 0.52 17.99 6.36
C VAL A 38 -0.90 18.27 6.84
N ASP A 39 -1.89 18.04 5.97
CA ASP A 39 -3.29 17.99 6.40
C ASP A 39 -3.50 16.72 7.23
N HIS A 40 -3.41 16.88 8.55
CA HIS A 40 -3.57 15.77 9.49
C HIS A 40 -4.97 15.14 9.44
N HIS A 41 -6.00 15.89 9.05
CA HIS A 41 -7.35 15.33 8.93
C HIS A 41 -7.46 14.42 7.71
N ALA A 42 -6.98 14.87 6.55
CA ALA A 42 -6.93 14.04 5.36
C ALA A 42 -6.08 12.78 5.58
N GLU A 43 -4.93 12.92 6.25
CA GLU A 43 -4.02 11.79 6.49
C GLU A 43 -4.57 10.78 7.52
N MET A 44 -5.31 11.25 8.54
CA MET A 44 -6.06 10.38 9.45
C MET A 44 -7.06 9.52 8.68
N LEU A 45 -7.91 10.14 7.85
CA LEU A 45 -8.94 9.43 7.06
C LEU A 45 -8.31 8.45 6.08
N ARG A 46 -7.20 8.84 5.43
CA ARG A 46 -6.43 7.96 4.54
C ARG A 46 -5.96 6.71 5.27
N HIS A 47 -5.38 6.87 6.45
CA HIS A 47 -4.91 5.75 7.25
C HIS A 47 -6.04 4.87 7.79
N GLN A 48 -7.18 5.44 8.17
CA GLN A 48 -8.38 4.65 8.52
C GLN A 48 -8.88 3.81 7.34
N GLY A 49 -8.92 4.39 6.13
CA GLY A 49 -9.28 3.67 4.92
C GLY A 49 -8.33 2.52 4.60
N LEU A 50 -7.01 2.75 4.71
CA LEU A 50 -6.00 1.71 4.52
C LEU A 50 -6.09 0.60 5.58
N ALA A 51 -6.35 0.95 6.83
CA ALA A 51 -6.53 -0.03 7.90
C ALA A 51 -7.76 -0.91 7.66
N ALA A 52 -8.88 -0.32 7.24
CA ALA A 52 -10.08 -1.07 6.87
C ALA A 52 -9.81 -2.01 5.68
N HIS A 53 -9.18 -1.52 4.62
CA HIS A 53 -8.82 -2.32 3.45
C HIS A 53 -7.99 -3.56 3.84
N HIS A 54 -6.97 -3.39 4.68
CA HIS A 54 -6.17 -4.54 5.12
C HIS A 54 -6.91 -5.47 6.09
N ARG A 55 -7.87 -4.99 6.90
CA ARG A 55 -8.73 -5.88 7.68
C ARG A 55 -9.58 -6.77 6.77
N ASP A 56 -10.13 -6.20 5.70
CA ASP A 56 -10.91 -6.95 4.72
C ASP A 56 -10.04 -8.01 4.02
N GLN A 57 -8.84 -7.64 3.56
CA GLN A 57 -7.88 -8.59 2.97
C GLN A 57 -7.46 -9.69 3.96
N ALA A 58 -7.22 -9.33 5.24
CA ALA A 58 -6.89 -10.30 6.26
C ALA A 58 -8.00 -11.33 6.46
N TRP A 59 -9.25 -10.87 6.43
CA TRP A 59 -10.45 -11.71 6.56
C TRP A 59 -10.67 -12.62 5.35
N GLU A 60 -10.46 -12.12 4.12
CA GLU A 60 -10.52 -12.93 2.90
C GLU A 60 -9.49 -14.06 2.92
N HIS A 61 -8.23 -13.74 3.27
CA HIS A 61 -7.20 -14.76 3.41
C HIS A 61 -7.48 -15.77 4.52
N ALA A 62 -8.07 -15.35 5.64
CA ALA A 62 -8.47 -16.28 6.70
C ALA A 62 -9.52 -17.29 6.20
N GLN A 63 -10.48 -16.85 5.39
CA GLN A 63 -11.47 -17.74 4.78
C GLN A 63 -10.84 -18.69 3.76
N HIS A 64 -9.96 -18.20 2.89
CA HIS A 64 -9.26 -19.07 1.95
C HIS A 64 -8.43 -20.13 2.67
N ALA A 65 -7.77 -19.77 3.77
CA ALA A 65 -7.05 -20.72 4.60
C ALA A 65 -7.98 -21.79 5.18
N ALA A 66 -9.16 -21.41 5.67
CA ALA A 66 -10.16 -22.34 6.19
C ALA A 66 -10.68 -23.29 5.10
N THR A 67 -11.00 -22.77 3.91
CA THR A 67 -11.45 -23.57 2.76
C THR A 67 -10.39 -24.60 2.36
N HIS A 68 -9.14 -24.17 2.19
CA HIS A 68 -8.06 -25.10 1.82
C HIS A 68 -7.78 -26.14 2.90
N LEU A 69 -7.87 -25.77 4.18
CA LEU A 69 -7.71 -26.74 5.27
C LEU A 69 -8.83 -27.78 5.25
N ALA A 70 -10.08 -27.35 5.02
CA ALA A 70 -11.21 -28.28 4.88
C ALA A 70 -11.02 -29.22 3.67
N THR A 71 -10.58 -28.70 2.52
CA THR A 71 -10.24 -29.53 1.36
C THR A 71 -9.12 -30.51 1.66
N SER A 72 -8.07 -30.07 2.36
CA SER A 72 -6.96 -30.94 2.77
C SER A 72 -7.46 -32.12 3.60
N ASN A 73 -8.32 -31.87 4.60
CA ASN A 73 -8.88 -32.93 5.44
C ASN A 73 -9.71 -33.92 4.62
N HIS A 74 -10.56 -33.41 3.73
CA HIS A 74 -11.37 -34.26 2.85
C HIS A 74 -10.50 -35.17 1.93
N LEU A 75 -9.37 -34.66 1.45
CA LEU A 75 -8.43 -35.44 0.63
C LEU A 75 -7.66 -36.48 1.45
N LEU A 76 -7.34 -36.18 2.71
CA LEU A 76 -6.79 -37.19 3.63
C LEU A 76 -7.78 -38.33 3.85
N ASP A 77 -9.05 -38.01 4.06
CA ASP A 77 -10.12 -38.99 4.27
C ASP A 77 -10.33 -39.89 3.05
N SER A 78 -10.05 -39.38 1.84
CA SER A 78 -10.14 -40.15 0.59
C SER A 78 -8.83 -40.88 0.20
N GLY A 79 -7.77 -40.72 1.00
CA GLY A 79 -6.46 -41.33 0.77
C GLY A 79 -5.53 -40.58 -0.19
N ASP A 80 -5.93 -39.41 -0.69
CA ASP A 80 -5.06 -38.53 -1.49
C ASP A 80 -4.17 -37.67 -0.59
N VAL A 81 -3.13 -38.30 -0.05
CA VAL A 81 -2.15 -37.64 0.82
C VAL A 81 -1.39 -36.52 0.10
N HIS A 82 -1.10 -36.69 -1.19
CA HIS A 82 -0.35 -35.68 -1.94
C HIS A 82 -1.19 -34.44 -2.23
N GLY A 83 -2.45 -34.62 -2.63
CA GLY A 83 -3.41 -33.54 -2.79
C GLY A 83 -3.68 -32.81 -1.48
N ALA A 84 -3.84 -33.55 -0.39
CA ALA A 84 -3.97 -32.97 0.95
C ALA A 84 -2.77 -32.09 1.32
N GLY A 85 -1.55 -32.56 1.11
CA GLY A 85 -0.33 -31.80 1.38
C GLY A 85 -0.32 -30.44 0.69
N ARG A 86 -0.63 -30.39 -0.62
CA ARG A 86 -0.70 -29.12 -1.37
C ARG A 86 -1.73 -28.15 -0.79
N HIS A 87 -2.89 -28.65 -0.39
CA HIS A 87 -3.93 -27.80 0.21
C HIS A 87 -3.57 -27.32 1.61
N SER A 88 -2.88 -28.14 2.40
CA SER A 88 -2.30 -27.72 3.69
C SER A 88 -1.27 -26.59 3.51
N ASP A 89 -0.42 -26.67 2.49
CA ASP A 89 0.55 -25.62 2.17
C ASP A 89 -0.14 -24.31 1.76
N LEU A 90 -1.16 -24.39 0.90
CA LEU A 90 -1.98 -23.23 0.52
C LEU A 90 -2.70 -22.61 1.74
N ALA A 91 -3.24 -23.44 2.63
CA ALA A 91 -3.86 -22.96 3.86
C ALA A 91 -2.87 -22.21 4.74
N THR A 92 -1.63 -22.71 4.83
CA THR A 92 -0.56 -22.04 5.59
C THR A 92 -0.14 -20.73 4.94
N HIS A 93 0.01 -20.70 3.61
CA HIS A 93 0.30 -19.47 2.87
C HIS A 93 -0.76 -18.39 3.14
N HIS A 94 -2.05 -18.73 3.02
CA HIS A 94 -3.11 -17.77 3.28
C HIS A 94 -3.20 -17.34 4.74
N ARG A 95 -2.89 -18.23 5.70
CA ARG A 95 -2.79 -17.84 7.11
C ARG A 95 -1.70 -16.78 7.34
N GLN A 96 -0.53 -16.93 6.69
CA GLN A 96 0.55 -15.96 6.75
C GLN A 96 0.14 -14.62 6.11
N GLN A 97 -0.54 -14.64 4.97
CA GLN A 97 -1.06 -13.42 4.33
C GLN A 97 -2.10 -12.72 5.22
N SER A 98 -2.99 -13.48 5.86
CA SER A 98 -3.97 -12.94 6.81
C SER A 98 -3.28 -12.21 7.97
N GLN A 99 -2.24 -12.82 8.56
CA GLN A 99 -1.46 -12.20 9.62
C GLN A 99 -0.72 -10.94 9.16
N TYR A 100 -0.13 -10.99 7.96
CA TYR A 100 0.55 -9.85 7.35
C TYR A 100 -0.40 -8.65 7.19
N HIS A 101 -1.56 -8.87 6.59
CA HIS A 101 -2.56 -7.83 6.42
C HIS A 101 -3.13 -7.34 7.76
N GLY A 102 -3.34 -8.24 8.72
CA GLY A 102 -3.71 -7.86 10.09
C GLY A 102 -2.69 -6.92 10.74
N ALA A 103 -1.40 -7.21 10.60
CA ALA A 103 -0.33 -6.33 11.11
C ALA A 103 -0.31 -4.97 10.40
N LYS A 104 -0.49 -4.94 9.08
CA LYS A 104 -0.58 -3.69 8.30
C LYS A 104 -1.79 -2.85 8.71
N ALA A 105 -2.93 -3.47 9.02
CA ALA A 105 -4.09 -2.75 9.53
C ALA A 105 -3.78 -2.05 10.85
N LEU A 106 -3.16 -2.76 11.80
CA LEU A 106 -2.76 -2.20 13.09
C LEU A 106 -1.75 -1.05 12.96
N GLU A 107 -0.80 -1.18 12.03
CA GLU A 107 0.15 -0.10 11.71
C GLU A 107 -0.59 1.17 11.27
N HIS A 108 -1.54 1.03 10.34
CA HIS A 108 -2.31 2.16 9.85
C HIS A 108 -3.29 2.73 10.87
N ASP A 109 -3.92 1.91 11.71
CA ASP A 109 -4.71 2.40 12.85
C ASP A 109 -3.83 3.23 13.80
N GLY A 110 -2.61 2.77 14.08
CA GLY A 110 -1.63 3.53 14.87
C GLY A 110 -1.23 4.85 14.23
N HIS A 111 -1.16 4.93 12.90
CA HIS A 111 -0.90 6.18 12.17
C HIS A 111 -2.10 7.12 12.26
N ALA A 112 -3.31 6.62 12.04
CA ALA A 112 -4.54 7.38 12.15
C ALA A 112 -4.69 7.99 13.55
N LEU A 113 -4.39 7.21 14.61
CA LEU A 113 -4.42 7.69 15.98
C LEU A 113 -3.44 8.85 16.21
N ARG A 114 -2.20 8.77 15.68
CA ARG A 114 -1.24 9.87 15.78
C ARG A 114 -1.72 11.13 15.09
N HIS A 115 -2.38 11.00 13.94
CA HIS A 115 -2.99 12.16 13.28
C HIS A 115 -4.19 12.71 14.06
N ALA A 116 -5.04 11.86 14.64
CA ALA A 116 -6.13 12.28 15.51
C ALA A 116 -5.64 13.03 16.76
N GLN A 117 -4.52 12.60 17.36
CA GLN A 117 -3.86 13.31 18.46
C GLN A 117 -3.40 14.71 18.04
N ARG A 118 -2.82 14.86 16.85
CA ARG A 118 -2.40 16.17 16.31
C ARG A 118 -3.58 17.12 16.05
N LEU A 119 -4.78 16.58 15.85
CA LEU A 119 -6.01 17.33 15.68
C LEU A 119 -6.74 17.61 17.01
N GLY A 120 -6.22 17.14 18.15
CA GLY A 120 -6.90 17.24 19.45
C GLY A 120 -8.14 16.35 19.58
N LEU A 121 -8.32 15.38 18.67
CA LEU A 121 -9.47 14.47 18.68
C LEU A 121 -9.26 13.24 19.57
N ALA A 122 -8.00 12.94 19.92
CA ALA A 122 -7.63 11.78 20.74
C ALA A 122 -7.19 12.15 22.17
N THR A 123 -7.61 13.32 22.67
CA THR A 123 -7.41 13.71 24.07
C THR A 123 -8.70 13.52 24.86
N ARG A 124 -8.76 12.39 25.55
CA ARG A 124 -9.25 12.24 26.93
C ARG A 124 -8.89 10.83 27.39
N SER A 125 -7.88 10.71 28.25
CA SER A 125 -7.76 9.53 29.09
C SER A 125 -8.93 9.53 30.07
N LEU A 126 -9.36 8.34 30.51
CA LEU A 126 -10.42 8.18 31.52
C LEU A 126 -10.15 8.95 32.82
N ASP A 127 -8.90 9.34 33.07
CA ASP A 127 -8.46 10.11 34.25
C ASP A 127 -8.88 11.59 34.24
N GLU A 128 -9.42 12.12 33.14
CA GLU A 128 -9.87 13.53 33.03
C GLU A 128 -11.40 13.70 33.19
N LEU A 129 -12.10 12.67 33.67
CA LEU A 129 -13.57 12.65 33.86
C LEU A 129 -14.02 12.69 35.33
N ASP A 130 -13.12 12.91 36.29
CA ASP A 130 -13.41 13.11 37.71
C ASP A 130 -13.50 14.59 38.12
#